data_AF-A0A2J6HI01-F1
#
_entry.id   AF-A0A2J6HI01-F1
#
_cell.length_a   1.000
_cell.length_b   1.000
_cell.length_c   1.000
_cell.angle_alpha   90.00
_cell.angle_beta   90.00
_cell.angle_gamma   90.00
#
_symmetry.space_group_name_H-M   'P 1'
#
loop_
_entity.id
_entity.type
_entity.pdbx_description
1 polymer ?
#
loop_
_entity_poly.entity_id
_entity_poly.type
_entity_poly.pdbx_seq_one_letter_code
_entity_poly.pdbx_strand_id
1 'polypeptide(L)'
;MEKEKTTKIQMVFGYAVCLVAVIAFLICISSMVYSLIDLTDPFNAYRTYGKDAPSLASFNNYKVDIIKSLDTDHNLQLDDKILEGMYESARQDAISKVKHDAYRSLFVNGLVVVITILLFIFFWTWLRRLSKKTA
;
A
#
# COMPACT_ATOMS: atom_id res chain seq x y z
N MET A 1 -37.19 34.26 0.97
CA MET A 1 -37.15 32.82 0.62
C MET A 1 -35.87 32.40 -0.13
N GLU A 2 -35.24 33.24 -0.96
CA GLU A 2 -34.03 32.85 -1.69
C GLU A 2 -32.80 32.54 -0.82
N LYS A 3 -32.48 33.41 0.16
CA LYS A 3 -31.29 33.21 1.03
C LYS A 3 -31.32 31.88 1.78
N GLU A 4 -32.48 31.47 2.27
CA GLU A 4 -32.64 30.22 3.03
C GLU A 4 -32.40 28.98 2.15
N LYS A 5 -32.78 29.04 0.86
CA LYS A 5 -32.48 27.99 -0.12
C LYS A 5 -30.98 27.91 -0.41
N THR A 6 -30.30 29.05 -0.57
CA THR A 6 -28.85 29.09 -0.81
C THR A 6 -28.07 28.48 0.35
N THR A 7 -28.47 28.75 1.59
CA THR A 7 -27.83 28.19 2.79
C THR A 7 -28.07 26.68 2.92
N LYS A 8 -29.29 26.19 2.63
CA LYS A 8 -29.58 24.74 2.60
C LYS A 8 -28.75 24.00 1.55
N ILE A 9 -28.60 24.57 0.36
CA ILE A 9 -27.76 24.02 -0.71
C ILE A 9 -26.30 23.95 -0.26
N GLN A 10 -25.76 25.02 0.34
CA GLN A 10 -24.39 25.04 0.87
C GLN A 10 -24.14 23.98 1.96
N MET A 11 -25.13 23.74 2.83
CA MET A 11 -25.03 22.69 3.85
C MET A 11 -24.97 21.28 3.23
N VAL A 12 -25.80 20.99 2.22
CA VAL A 12 -25.78 19.69 1.53
C VAL A 12 -24.44 19.42 0.85
N PHE A 13 -23.87 20.42 0.16
CA PHE A 13 -22.53 20.30 -0.41
C PHE A 13 -21.45 20.05 0.66
N GLY A 14 -21.53 20.73 1.80
CA GLY A 14 -20.61 20.51 2.92
C GLY A 14 -20.66 19.09 3.46
N TYR A 15 -21.85 18.52 3.65
CA TYR A 15 -22.02 17.14 4.09
C TYR A 15 -21.57 16.12 3.04
N ALA A 16 -21.84 16.37 1.75
CA ALA A 16 -21.40 15.50 0.67
C ALA A 16 -19.87 15.39 0.60
N VAL A 17 -19.16 16.52 0.68
CA VAL A 17 -17.69 16.54 0.71
C VAL A 17 -17.15 15.85 1.97
N CYS A 18 -17.80 16.07 3.11
CA CYS A 18 -17.43 15.42 4.36
C CYS A 18 -17.56 13.89 4.28
N LEU A 19 -18.63 13.39 3.64
CA LEU A 19 -18.84 11.96 3.41
C LEU A 19 -17.80 11.36 2.47
N VAL A 20 -17.47 12.04 1.36
CA VAL A 20 -16.40 11.60 0.44
C VAL A 20 -15.05 11.54 1.16
N ALA A 21 -14.74 12.53 2.00
CA ALA A 21 -13.52 12.52 2.80
C ALA A 21 -13.46 11.33 3.77
N VAL A 22 -14.58 11.00 4.45
CA VAL A 22 -14.64 9.82 5.34
C VAL A 22 -14.42 8.52 4.57
N ILE A 23 -15.06 8.36 3.41
CA ILE A 23 -14.88 7.17 2.57
C ILE A 23 -13.43 7.05 2.09
N ALA A 24 -12.84 8.14 1.60
CA ALA A 24 -11.45 8.16 1.18
C ALA A 24 -10.50 7.81 2.34
N PHE A 25 -10.76 8.35 3.54
CA PHE A 25 -10.00 8.03 4.74
C PHE A 25 -10.06 6.54 5.11
N LEU A 26 -11.24 5.92 5.05
CA LEU A 26 -11.40 4.48 5.31
C LEU A 26 -10.69 3.59 4.28
N ILE A 27 -10.65 4.00 3.01
CA ILE A 27 -9.91 3.28 1.97
C ILE A 27 -8.40 3.41 2.21
N CYS A 28 -7.92 4.62 2.50
CA CYS A 28 -6.50 4.88 2.73
C CYS A 28 -5.96 4.27 4.01
N ILE A 29 -6.75 4.20 5.09
CA ILE A 29 -6.30 3.54 6.31
C ILE A 29 -6.14 2.03 6.09
N SER A 30 -7.04 1.43 5.31
CA SER A 30 -6.95 0.02 4.95
C SER A 30 -5.68 -0.26 4.13
N SER A 31 -5.39 0.55 3.11
CA SER A 31 -4.16 0.41 2.31
C SER A 31 -2.88 0.65 3.11
N MET A 32 -2.92 1.54 4.10
CA MET A 32 -1.82 1.79 5.02
C MET A 32 -1.54 0.58 5.92
N VAL A 33 -2.59 -0.10 6.41
CA VAL A 33 -2.45 -1.34 7.22
C VAL A 33 -1.78 -2.45 6.41
N TYR A 34 -2.21 -2.67 5.15
CA TYR A 34 -1.56 -3.66 4.28
C TYR A 34 -0.08 -3.36 4.07
N SER A 35 0.26 -2.09 3.82
CA SER A 35 1.66 -1.66 3.65
C SER A 35 2.51 -1.88 4.92
N LEU A 36 1.91 -1.75 6.11
CA LEU A 36 2.60 -2.04 7.38
C LEU A 36 2.85 -3.53 7.58
N ILE A 37 1.88 -4.37 7.19
CA ILE A 37 2.00 -5.83 7.25
C ILE A 37 3.11 -6.29 6.30
N ASP A 38 3.14 -5.76 5.07
CA ASP A 38 4.18 -6.07 4.08
C ASP A 38 5.59 -5.66 4.55
N LEU A 39 5.68 -4.59 5.35
CA LEU A 39 6.95 -4.17 5.96
C LEU A 39 7.39 -5.10 7.11
N THR A 40 6.43 -5.70 7.83
CA THR A 40 6.70 -6.60 8.95
C THR A 40 7.12 -8.00 8.48
N ASP A 41 6.56 -8.46 7.36
CA ASP A 41 6.93 -9.75 6.74
C ASP A 41 7.26 -9.58 5.24
N PRO A 42 8.51 -9.19 4.93
CA PRO A 42 8.92 -8.91 3.56
C PRO A 42 8.97 -10.16 2.68
N PHE A 43 9.16 -11.35 3.26
CA PHE A 43 9.26 -12.60 2.50
C PHE A 43 7.88 -13.11 2.05
N ASN A 44 6.85 -12.93 2.87
CA ASN A 44 5.48 -13.26 2.50
C ASN A 44 4.91 -12.24 1.49
N ALA A 45 5.25 -10.96 1.65
CA ALA A 45 4.90 -9.91 0.69
C ALA A 45 5.52 -10.16 -0.71
N TYR A 46 6.80 -10.56 -0.77
CA TYR A 46 7.47 -10.93 -2.01
C TYR A 46 6.75 -12.09 -2.74
N ARG A 47 6.34 -13.11 -1.98
CA ARG A 47 5.64 -14.29 -2.51
C ARG A 47 4.26 -13.98 -3.10
N THR A 48 3.60 -12.95 -2.58
CA THR A 48 2.28 -12.51 -3.05
C THR A 48 2.35 -11.86 -4.43
N TYR A 49 3.49 -11.23 -4.78
CA TYR A 49 3.69 -10.55 -6.07
C TYR A 49 4.38 -11.40 -7.14
N GLY A 50 5.04 -12.50 -6.78
CA GLY A 50 5.78 -13.37 -7.70
C GLY A 50 5.35 -14.83 -7.57
N LYS A 51 4.23 -15.20 -8.20
CA LYS A 51 3.73 -16.60 -8.20
C LYS A 51 4.71 -17.57 -8.88
N ASP A 52 5.56 -17.06 -9.76
CA ASP A 52 6.59 -17.80 -10.50
C ASP A 52 8.02 -17.51 -9.99
N ALA A 53 8.17 -16.78 -8.88
CA ALA A 53 9.48 -16.47 -8.31
C ALA A 53 9.95 -17.63 -7.39
N PRO A 54 11.24 -18.01 -7.44
CA PRO A 54 11.79 -19.07 -6.60
C PRO A 54 11.69 -18.70 -5.12
N SER A 55 11.38 -19.67 -4.28
CA SER A 55 11.19 -19.47 -2.85
C SER A 55 12.50 -19.10 -2.16
N LEU A 56 12.61 -17.85 -1.73
CA LEU A 56 13.78 -17.35 -0.97
C LEU A 56 13.73 -17.69 0.53
N ALA A 57 12.72 -18.47 0.97
CA ALA A 57 12.53 -18.85 2.37
C ALA A 57 13.65 -19.73 2.92
N SER A 58 14.30 -20.52 2.05
CA SER A 58 15.53 -21.24 2.37
C SER A 58 16.34 -21.49 1.11
N PHE A 59 17.65 -21.65 1.25
CA PHE A 59 18.53 -22.01 0.15
C PHE A 59 18.12 -23.32 -0.54
N ASN A 60 17.67 -24.31 0.23
CA ASN A 60 17.25 -25.59 -0.32
C ASN A 60 15.98 -25.46 -1.19
N ASN A 61 15.02 -24.62 -0.78
CA ASN A 61 13.83 -24.35 -1.60
C ASN A 61 14.20 -23.60 -2.87
N TYR A 62 15.10 -22.62 -2.77
CA TYR A 62 15.62 -21.90 -3.92
C TYR A 62 16.31 -22.84 -4.92
N LYS A 63 17.17 -23.73 -4.43
CA LYS A 63 17.84 -24.75 -5.26
C LYS A 63 16.83 -25.66 -5.96
N VAL A 64 15.82 -26.16 -5.26
CA VAL A 64 14.78 -27.02 -5.84
C VAL A 64 13.96 -26.27 -6.90
N ASP A 65 13.58 -25.02 -6.66
CA ASP A 65 12.82 -24.22 -7.63
C ASP A 65 13.65 -23.89 -8.87
N ILE A 66 14.93 -23.55 -8.70
CA ILE A 66 15.86 -23.30 -9.81
C ILE A 66 16.07 -24.56 -10.65
N ILE A 67 16.34 -25.70 -10.00
CA ILE A 67 16.47 -27.00 -10.69
C ILE A 67 15.19 -27.33 -11.44
N LYS A 68 14.03 -27.17 -10.81
CA LYS A 68 12.72 -27.40 -11.45
C LYS A 68 12.46 -26.47 -12.64
N SER A 69 12.96 -25.24 -12.59
CA SER A 69 12.87 -24.29 -13.72
C SER A 69 13.88 -24.57 -14.84
N LEU A 70 15.00 -25.24 -14.55
CA LEU A 70 16.08 -25.59 -15.48
C LEU A 70 15.85 -26.93 -16.20
N ASP A 71 14.96 -27.79 -15.67
CA ASP A 71 14.71 -29.18 -16.09
C ASP A 71 14.11 -29.35 -17.49
N THR A 72 14.21 -28.34 -18.37
CA THR A 72 13.75 -28.49 -19.77
C THR A 72 14.85 -29.00 -20.72
N ASP A 73 16.16 -28.82 -20.46
CA ASP A 73 17.14 -29.31 -21.45
C ASP A 73 18.62 -29.47 -21.02
N HIS A 74 19.11 -28.95 -19.88
CA HIS A 74 20.58 -28.90 -19.65
C HIS A 74 21.00 -29.45 -18.28
N ASN A 75 21.86 -30.47 -18.31
CA ASN A 75 22.55 -31.10 -17.17
C ASN A 75 23.62 -30.15 -16.60
N LEU A 76 23.21 -28.96 -16.20
CA LEU A 76 24.06 -27.96 -15.56
C LEU A 76 24.27 -28.37 -14.10
N GLN A 77 25.38 -29.06 -13.84
CA GLN A 77 25.94 -29.13 -12.48
C GLN A 77 26.40 -27.73 -12.08
N LEU A 78 25.46 -26.92 -11.62
CA LEU A 78 25.73 -25.58 -11.16
C LEU A 78 26.39 -25.68 -9.77
N ASP A 79 27.63 -25.18 -9.65
CA ASP A 79 28.41 -25.24 -8.42
C ASP A 79 27.64 -24.63 -7.25
N ASP A 80 27.61 -25.34 -6.11
CA ASP A 80 26.79 -24.97 -4.96
C ASP A 80 27.16 -23.58 -4.42
N LYS A 81 28.43 -23.17 -4.56
CA LYS A 81 28.88 -21.82 -4.20
C LYS A 81 28.32 -20.72 -5.09
N ILE A 82 28.16 -20.99 -6.38
CA ILE A 82 27.54 -20.04 -7.33
C ILE A 82 26.05 -19.91 -7.00
N LEU A 83 25.39 -21.04 -6.70
CA LEU A 83 23.99 -21.05 -6.27
C LEU A 83 23.76 -20.25 -4.99
N GLU A 84 24.66 -20.40 -4.00
CA GLU A 84 24.59 -19.70 -2.73
C GLU A 84 24.77 -18.18 -2.92
N GLY A 85 25.71 -17.78 -3.78
CA GLY A 85 25.88 -16.38 -4.19
C GLY A 85 24.63 -15.81 -4.86
N MET A 86 24.03 -16.57 -5.80
CA MET A 86 22.78 -16.17 -6.45
C MET A 86 21.62 -16.06 -5.46
N TYR A 87 21.53 -16.99 -4.50
CA TYR A 87 20.52 -16.97 -3.44
C TYR A 87 20.65 -15.71 -2.57
N GLU A 88 21.85 -15.39 -2.10
CA GLU A 88 22.09 -14.22 -1.26
C GLU A 88 21.79 -12.92 -2.02
N SER A 89 22.18 -12.80 -3.29
CA SER A 89 21.83 -11.66 -4.12
C SER A 89 20.31 -11.54 -4.32
N ALA A 90 19.64 -12.63 -4.68
CA ALA A 90 18.19 -12.62 -4.89
C ALA A 90 17.42 -12.29 -3.58
N ARG A 91 17.92 -12.75 -2.44
CA ARG A 91 17.39 -12.44 -1.11
C ARG A 91 17.52 -10.95 -0.80
N GLN A 92 18.69 -10.35 -1.03
CA GLN A 92 18.92 -8.93 -0.79
C GLN A 92 18.06 -8.05 -1.72
N ASP A 93 17.92 -8.44 -2.99
CA ASP A 93 17.07 -7.73 -3.95
C ASP A 93 15.59 -7.81 -3.57
N ALA A 94 15.10 -8.99 -3.16
CA ALA A 94 13.73 -9.15 -2.69
C ALA A 94 13.42 -8.26 -1.49
N ILE A 95 14.31 -8.24 -0.49
CA ILE A 95 14.17 -7.38 0.69
C ILE A 95 14.17 -5.90 0.29
N SER A 96 15.09 -5.50 -0.60
CA SER A 96 15.22 -4.11 -1.04
C SER A 96 14.00 -3.64 -1.82
N LYS A 97 13.46 -4.49 -2.69
CA LYS A 97 12.27 -4.21 -3.50
C LYS A 97 11.04 -4.06 -2.62
N VAL A 98 10.80 -5.00 -1.70
CA VAL A 98 9.65 -4.93 -0.78
C VAL A 98 9.74 -3.70 0.13
N LYS A 99 10.93 -3.38 0.65
CA LYS A 99 11.13 -2.14 1.40
C LYS A 99 10.80 -0.91 0.56
N HIS A 100 11.30 -0.82 -0.67
CA HIS A 100 11.05 0.32 -1.53
C HIS A 100 9.55 0.50 -1.84
N ASP A 101 8.87 -0.59 -2.18
CA ASP A 101 7.43 -0.58 -2.47
C ASP A 101 6.61 -0.24 -1.22
N ALA A 102 6.97 -0.78 -0.05
CA ALA A 102 6.34 -0.47 1.22
C ALA A 102 6.52 1.01 1.61
N TYR A 103 7.73 1.56 1.48
CA TYR A 103 7.99 2.99 1.76
C TYR A 103 7.21 3.89 0.81
N ARG A 104 7.23 3.59 -0.50
CA ARG A 104 6.47 4.37 -1.50
C ARG A 104 4.98 4.36 -1.18
N SER A 105 4.42 3.19 -0.87
CA SER A 105 3.01 3.05 -0.50
C SER A 105 2.67 3.79 0.79
N LEU A 106 3.54 3.72 1.81
CA LEU A 106 3.38 4.45 3.06
C LEU A 106 3.41 5.97 2.86
N PHE A 107 4.32 6.48 2.04
CA PHE A 107 4.40 7.92 1.75
C PHE A 107 3.17 8.40 0.98
N VAL A 108 2.77 7.68 -0.08
CA VAL A 108 1.62 8.08 -0.90
C VAL A 108 0.33 8.02 -0.09
N ASN A 109 0.05 6.89 0.58
CA ASN A 109 -1.16 6.75 1.39
C ASN A 109 -1.15 7.69 2.61
N GLY A 110 0.01 7.88 3.25
CA GLY A 110 0.16 8.81 4.36
C GLY A 110 -0.15 10.25 3.96
N LEU A 111 0.35 10.71 2.80
CA LEU A 111 0.07 12.05 2.29
C LEU A 111 -1.42 12.23 1.98
N VAL A 112 -2.06 11.22 1.38
CA VAL A 112 -3.52 11.24 1.15
C VAL A 112 -4.26 11.31 2.48
N VAL A 113 -3.90 10.51 3.49
CA VAL A 113 -4.51 10.57 4.83
C VAL A 113 -4.41 11.98 5.41
N VAL A 114 -3.24 12.62 5.35
CA VAL A 114 -3.04 13.99 5.84
C VAL A 114 -3.95 14.98 5.11
N ILE A 115 -3.99 14.94 3.77
CA ILE A 115 -4.88 15.80 2.97
C ILE A 115 -6.34 15.57 3.36
N THR A 116 -6.73 14.31 3.53
CA THR A 116 -8.11 13.94 3.85
C THR A 116 -8.52 14.45 5.23
N ILE A 117 -7.63 14.35 6.23
CA ILE A 117 -7.82 14.94 7.56
C ILE A 117 -7.94 16.46 7.48
N LEU A 118 -7.07 17.13 6.73
CA LEU A 118 -7.11 18.59 6.56
C LEU A 118 -8.41 19.05 5.90
N LEU A 119 -8.82 18.40 4.81
CA LEU A 119 -10.09 18.67 4.14
C LEU A 119 -11.26 18.44 5.10
N PHE A 120 -11.27 17.34 5.84
CA PHE A 120 -12.31 17.03 6.81
C PHE A 120 -12.41 18.12 7.89
N ILE A 121 -11.29 18.51 8.52
CA ILE A 121 -11.27 19.55 9.56
C ILE A 121 -11.71 20.89 8.99
N PHE A 122 -11.22 21.26 7.79
CA PHE A 122 -11.56 22.52 7.14
C PHE A 122 -13.05 22.61 6.84
N PHE A 123 -13.61 21.61 6.16
CA PHE A 123 -15.03 21.57 5.80
C PHE A 123 -15.93 21.44 7.02
N TRP A 124 -15.54 20.65 8.02
CA TRP A 124 -16.28 20.53 9.28
C TRP A 124 -16.34 21.86 10.05
N THR A 125 -15.20 22.56 10.13
CA THR A 125 -15.12 23.86 10.79
C THR A 125 -15.94 24.91 10.03
N TRP A 126 -15.88 24.89 8.70
CA TRP A 126 -16.66 25.79 7.85
C TRP A 126 -18.17 25.55 8.00
N LEU A 127 -18.61 24.29 7.99
CA LEU A 127 -20.00 23.91 8.19
C LEU A 127 -20.52 24.35 9.57
N ARG A 128 -19.73 24.13 10.65
CA ARG A 128 -20.07 24.61 11.99
C ARG A 128 -20.23 26.13 12.05
N ARG A 129 -19.42 26.89 11.30
CA ARG A 129 -19.56 28.35 11.21
C ARG A 129 -20.82 28.77 10.46
N LEU A 130 -21.19 28.06 9.38
CA LEU A 130 -22.43 28.33 8.64
C LEU A 130 -23.68 28.02 9.47
N SER A 131 -23.67 26.91 10.23
CA SER A 131 -24.76 26.55 11.14
C SER A 131 -24.99 27.63 12.21
N LYS A 132 -23.91 28.14 12.84
CA LYS A 132 -24.00 29.25 13.81
C LYS A 132 -24.50 30.58 13.24
N LYS A 133 -24.38 30.78 11.92
CA LYS A 133 -24.86 32.00 11.24
C LYS A 133 -26.34 31.94 10.85
N THR A 134 -26.93 30.74 10.90
CA THR A 134 -28.29 30.46 10.43
C THR A 134 -29.24 30.17 11.60
N ALA A 135 -28.71 29.85 12.79
CA ALA A 135 -29.42 29.82 14.07
C ALA A 135 -29.45 31.20 14.70
#